data_AF-A0A6V7IH89-F1
#
_entry.id   AF-A0A6V7IH89-F1
#
_cell.length_a   1.000
_cell.length_b   1.000
_cell.length_c   1.000
_cell.angle_alpha   90.00
_cell.angle_beta   90.00
_cell.angle_gamma   90.00
#
_symmetry.space_group_name_H-M   'P 1'
#
loop_
_entity.id
_entity.type
_entity.pdbx_description
1 polymer ?
#
loop_
_entity_poly.entity_id
_entity_poly.type
_entity_poly.pdbx_seq_one_letter_code
_entity_poly.pdbx_strand_id
1 'polypeptide(L)' 'HFRQFDYGDNNQKNLRLYNSVSPPEYELERITTPLAIFSSDNDWLATTE' A
#
# COMPACT_ATOMS: atom_id res chain seq x y z
N HIS A 1 -4.34 -5.18 -1.90
CA HIS A 1 -3.64 -4.10 -2.62
C HIS A 1 -2.85 -3.27 -1.63
N PHE A 2 -1.57 -3.01 -1.89
CA PHE A 2 -0.72 -2.18 -1.04
C PHE A 2 -0.58 -0.80 -1.69
N ARG A 3 -1.53 0.09 -1.37
CA ARG A 3 -1.76 1.35 -2.07
C ARG A 3 -2.22 2.45 -1.13
N GLN A 4 -2.30 3.67 -1.64
CA GLN A 4 -2.89 4.79 -0.91
C GLN A 4 -4.37 4.55 -0.60
N PHE A 5 -4.92 5.29 0.37
CA PHE A 5 -6.31 5.14 0.77
C PHE A 5 -7.26 5.50 -0.38
N ASP A 6 -8.24 4.64 -0.64
CA ASP A 6 -9.30 4.92 -1.59
C ASP A 6 -10.41 5.72 -0.91
N TYR A 7 -10.58 6.98 -1.28
CA TYR A 7 -11.54 7.83 -0.60
C TYR A 7 -13.01 7.55 -0.96
N GLY A 8 -13.28 6.70 -1.95
CA GLY A 8 -14.65 6.50 -2.43
C GLY A 8 -15.31 7.82 -2.81
N ASP A 9 -16.63 7.82 -3.03
CA ASP A 9 -17.43 9.01 -3.37
C ASP A 9 -16.94 9.79 -4.60
N ASN A 10 -17.42 9.32 -5.76
CA ASN A 10 -17.35 10.00 -7.06
C ASN A 10 -15.93 10.27 -7.60
N ASN A 11 -14.90 9.68 -6.99
CA ASN A 11 -13.47 9.83 -7.31
C ASN A 11 -12.94 11.26 -7.25
N GLN A 12 -13.73 12.25 -6.84
CA GLN A 12 -13.33 13.66 -6.82
C GLN A 12 -12.20 13.88 -5.81
N LYS A 13 -12.28 13.21 -4.65
CA LYS A 13 -11.27 13.31 -3.61
C LYS A 13 -9.96 12.62 -4.03
N ASN A 14 -10.04 11.45 -4.65
CA ASN A 14 -8.87 10.78 -5.23
C ASN A 14 -8.22 11.65 -6.31
N LEU A 15 -9.02 12.21 -7.23
CA LEU A 15 -8.50 13.06 -8.30
C LEU A 15 -7.81 14.32 -7.75
N ARG A 16 -8.39 14.97 -6.74
CA ARG A 16 -7.82 16.17 -6.12
C ARG A 16 -6.50 15.87 -5.37
N LEU A 17 -6.39 14.73 -4.71
CA LEU A 17 -5.23 14.39 -3.88
C LEU A 17 -4.12 13.68 -4.65
N TYR A 18 -4.50 12.81 -5.59
CA TYR A 18 -3.60 11.89 -6.27
C TYR A 18 -3.45 12.18 -7.77
N ASN A 19 -4.20 13.13 -8.32
CA ASN A 19 -4.33 13.36 -9.77
C ASN A 19 -4.73 12.10 -10.54
N SER A 20 -5.44 11.18 -9.87
CA SER A 20 -5.90 9.91 -10.42
C SER A 20 -7.25 9.54 -9.81
N VAL A 21 -8.13 8.92 -10.61
CA VAL A 21 -9.42 8.42 -10.11
C VAL A 21 -9.26 7.19 -9.23
N SER A 22 -8.19 6.41 -9.43
CA SER A 22 -7.83 5.27 -8.60
C SER A 22 -6.62 5.61 -7.71
N PRO A 23 -6.59 5.16 -6.45
CA PRO A 23 -5.45 5.39 -5.58
C PRO A 23 -4.19 4.70 -6.15
N PRO A 24 -3.04 5.39 -6.18
CA PRO A 24 -1.79 4.83 -6.68
C PRO A 24 -1.23 3.74 -5.74
N GLU A 25 -0.60 2.73 -6.33
CA GLU A 25 0.13 1.67 -5.60
C GLU A 25 1.44 2.21 -5.01
N TYR A 26 1.90 1.57 -3.93
CA TYR A 26 3.25 1.80 -3.41
C TYR A 26 4.22 0.82 -4.07
N GLU A 27 5.15 1.33 -4.87
CA GLU A 27 6.19 0.52 -5.54
C GLU A 27 7.28 0.10 -4.54
N LEU A 28 7.11 -1.07 -3.93
CA LEU A 28 8.05 -1.63 -2.94
C LEU A 28 9.46 -1.81 -3.52
N GLU A 29 9.58 -2.03 -4.83
CA GLU A 29 10.84 -2.19 -5.55
C GLU A 29 11.72 -0.92 -5.50
N ARG A 30 11.13 0.25 -5.20
CA ARG A 30 11.86 1.51 -5.03
C ARG A 30 12.50 1.66 -3.65
N ILE A 31 12.22 0.76 -2.71
CA ILE A 31 12.86 0.77 -1.40
C ILE A 31 14.30 0.29 -1.56
N THR A 32 15.27 1.20 -1.40
CA THR A 32 16.72 0.91 -1.56
C THR A 32 17.47 0.86 -0.23
N THR A 33 16.81 1.19 0.87
CA THR A 33 17.38 1.11 2.21
C THR A 33 17.62 -0.35 2.60
N PRO A 34 18.78 -0.72 3.17
CA PRO A 34 19.01 -2.06 3.70
C PRO A 34 17.93 -2.46 4.71
N LEU A 35 17.36 -3.65 4.56
CA LEU A 35 16.25 -4.15 5.36
C LEU A 35 16.58 -5.53 5.94
N ALA A 36 16.19 -5.74 7.20
CA ALA A 36 16.13 -7.06 7.82
C ALA A 36 14.67 -7.35 8.17
N ILE A 37 14.15 -8.49 7.71
CA ILE A 37 12.77 -8.93 7.94
C ILE A 37 12.79 -10.08 8.94
N PHE A 38 11.94 -10.00 9.96
CA PHE A 38 11.70 -11.08 10.92
C PHE A 38 10.21 -11.41 10.88
N SER A 39 9.88 -12.68 10.73
CA SER A 39 8.50 -13.18 10.70
C SER A 39 8.36 -14.43 11.57
N SER A 40 7.12 -14.82 11.85
CA SER A 40 6.79 -15.99 12.66
C SER A 40 5.53 -16.65 12.13
N ASP A 41 5.50 -17.99 12.10
CA ASP A 41 4.36 -18.77 11.60
C ASP A 41 3.10 -18.59 12.44
N ASN A 42 3.24 -18.13 13.68
CA ASN A 42 2.13 -17.95 14.60
C ASN A 42 1.64 -16.49 14.69
N ASP A 43 2.05 -15.62 13.76
CA ASP A 43 1.54 -14.26 13.59
C ASP A 43 0.25 -14.28 12.75
N TRP A 44 -0.85 -13.79 13.30
CA TRP A 44 -2.16 -13.81 12.64
C TRP A 44 -2.37 -12.70 11.61
N LEU A 45 -1.52 -11.67 11.61
CA LEU A 45 -1.65 -10.52 10.71
C LEU A 45 -0.61 -10.59 9.60
N ALA A 46 0.65 -10.86 9.94
CA ALA A 46 1.76 -10.99 9.00
C ALA A 46 2.13 -12.47 8.80
N THR A 47 1.17 -13.24 8.30
CA THR A 47 1.30 -14.68 8.09
C THR A 47 2.40 -15.00 7.07
N THR A 48 3.17 -16.05 7.31
CA THR A 48 4.00 -16.71 6.30
C THR A 48 3.09 -17.38 5.25
N GLU A 49 3.40 -17.21 3.95
CA GLU A 49 2.68 -17.87 2.84
C GLU A 49 3.03 -19.35 2.70
#